data_AF-A0A2T6Z9W1-F1
#
_entry.id   AF-A0A2T6Z9W1-F1
#
_cell.length_a   1.000
_cell.length_b   1.000
_cell.length_c   1.000
_cell.angle_alpha   90.00
_cell.angle_beta   90.00
_cell.angle_gamma   90.00
#
_symmetry.space_group_name_H-M   'P 1'
#
loop_
_entity.id
_entity.type
_entity.pdbx_description
1 polymer ?
#
loop_
_entity_poly.entity_id
_entity_poly.type
_entity_poly.pdbx_seq_one_letter_code
_entity_poly.pdbx_strand_id
1 'polypeptide(L)'
;MPQERKTLLRTSQAGSIYQALAQSGEWLEVDRSSVPELAILPESGEHDSIGWFKRCDDQWYTSLCTEDTYHIAVDTEKIQVPHPINFNSVLVESEFHPNPKDRILHARSSLPYLITDKDVGFVWGEPITFPVFIPTIPEYLDSCLNRIREWGCACYIAQMDMVNLARCLVLDSPLQQEKILTKVKDTDQFAEYFTRRQRWLERGTKRIME
;
A
#
# COMPACT_ATOMS: atom_id res chain seq x y z
N MET A 1 -7.29 11.00 12.70
CA MET A 1 -7.84 9.66 12.38
C MET A 1 -6.72 8.66 12.55
N PRO A 2 -7.00 7.45 13.07
CA PRO A 2 -5.99 6.40 13.19
C PRO A 2 -5.32 6.18 11.83
N GLN A 3 -4.01 5.97 11.81
CA GLN A 3 -3.31 5.66 10.57
C GLN A 3 -2.94 4.18 10.58
N GLU A 4 -3.52 3.44 9.65
CA GLU A 4 -3.13 2.07 9.35
C GLU A 4 -1.93 2.06 8.40
N ARG A 5 -0.93 1.22 8.70
CA ARG A 5 0.21 0.97 7.81
C ARG A 5 0.48 -0.53 7.63
N LYS A 6 0.67 -0.93 6.38
CA LYS A 6 1.06 -2.30 6.03
C LYS A 6 2.57 -2.39 5.89
N THR A 7 3.16 -3.40 6.53
CA THR A 7 4.58 -3.73 6.38
C THR A 7 4.69 -5.10 5.75
N LEU A 8 5.29 -5.18 4.57
CA LEU A 8 5.57 -6.45 3.89
C LEU A 8 6.87 -7.05 4.44
N LEU A 9 6.82 -8.31 4.86
CA LEU A 9 7.93 -9.05 5.43
C LEU A 9 8.26 -10.28 4.59
N ARG A 10 9.52 -10.72 4.66
CA ARG A 10 9.89 -12.07 4.21
C ARG A 10 9.11 -13.10 5.02
N THR A 11 8.47 -14.07 4.36
CA THR A 11 7.75 -15.16 5.04
C THR A 11 8.68 -15.89 6.01
N SER A 12 9.94 -16.11 5.61
CA SER A 12 10.95 -16.77 6.45
C SER A 12 11.34 -15.97 7.69
N GLN A 13 11.15 -14.65 7.71
CA GLN A 13 11.48 -13.76 8.83
C GLN A 13 10.25 -13.32 9.63
N ALA A 14 9.05 -13.52 9.06
CA ALA A 14 7.76 -13.12 9.61
C ALA A 14 7.60 -13.48 11.09
N GLY A 15 7.81 -14.75 11.45
CA GLY A 15 7.68 -15.21 12.84
C GLY A 15 8.66 -14.54 13.80
N SER A 16 9.92 -14.36 13.38
CA SER A 16 10.95 -13.72 14.21
C SER A 16 10.68 -12.23 14.44
N ILE A 17 10.23 -11.51 13.40
CA ILE A 17 9.89 -10.08 13.48
C ILE A 17 8.62 -9.89 14.31
N TYR A 18 7.62 -10.75 14.12
CA TYR A 18 6.41 -10.76 14.94
C TYR A 18 6.74 -10.88 16.43
N GLN A 19 7.55 -11.88 16.78
CA GLN A 19 7.98 -12.11 18.17
C GLN A 19 8.78 -10.93 18.71
N ALA A 20 9.69 -10.35 17.92
CA ALA A 20 10.47 -9.19 18.34
C ALA A 20 9.58 -7.96 18.62
N LEU A 21 8.57 -7.70 17.79
CA LEU A 21 7.62 -6.61 18.02
C LEU A 21 6.79 -6.84 19.28
N ALA A 22 6.24 -8.05 19.46
CA ALA A 22 5.48 -8.41 20.66
C ALA A 22 6.31 -8.31 21.95
N GLN A 23 7.63 -8.60 21.88
CA GLN A 23 8.54 -8.54 23.02
C GLN A 23 9.14 -7.15 23.28
N SER A 24 9.05 -6.23 22.32
CA SER A 24 9.66 -4.89 22.43
C SER A 24 9.04 -4.02 23.53
N GLY A 25 7.78 -4.28 23.90
CA GLY A 25 7.00 -3.42 24.79
C GLY A 25 6.53 -2.10 24.18
N GLU A 26 7.01 -1.76 22.97
CA GLU A 26 6.59 -0.58 22.21
C GLU A 26 5.30 -0.82 21.41
N TRP A 27 5.01 -2.08 21.13
CA TRP A 27 3.88 -2.53 20.33
C TRP A 27 3.00 -3.47 21.13
N LEU A 28 1.70 -3.17 21.14
CA LEU A 28 0.65 -4.01 21.70
C LEU A 28 0.01 -4.79 20.56
N GLU A 29 0.01 -6.12 20.64
CA GLU A 29 -0.78 -6.95 19.75
C GLU A 29 -2.27 -6.63 19.96
N VAL A 30 -2.99 -6.39 18.87
CA VAL A 30 -4.41 -6.04 18.90
C VAL A 30 -5.18 -6.91 17.93
N ASP A 31 -6.47 -7.12 18.20
CA ASP A 31 -7.35 -7.75 17.24
C ASP A 31 -7.73 -6.77 16.12
N ARG A 32 -8.01 -7.29 14.92
CA ARG A 32 -8.45 -6.49 13.76
C ARG A 32 -9.71 -5.68 14.08
N SER A 33 -10.64 -6.24 14.87
CA SER A 33 -11.87 -5.54 15.28
C SER A 33 -11.60 -4.33 16.18
N SER A 34 -10.42 -4.25 16.79
CA SER A 34 -9.99 -3.14 17.64
C SER A 34 -9.42 -1.96 16.86
N VAL A 35 -9.28 -2.09 15.53
CA VAL A 35 -8.88 -1.01 14.63
C VAL A 35 -10.14 -0.32 14.11
N PRO A 36 -10.44 0.93 14.52
CA PRO A 36 -11.73 1.57 14.24
C PRO A 36 -12.10 1.66 12.76
N GLU A 37 -11.10 1.79 11.88
CA GLU A 37 -11.30 1.86 10.42
C GLU A 37 -11.61 0.49 9.81
N LEU A 38 -11.15 -0.60 10.44
CA LEU A 38 -11.32 -1.98 9.99
C LEU A 38 -12.51 -2.69 10.60
N ALA A 39 -12.98 -2.23 11.76
CA ALA A 39 -14.16 -2.76 12.46
C ALA A 39 -15.47 -2.61 11.65
N ILE A 40 -15.51 -1.69 10.69
CA ILE A 40 -16.68 -1.40 9.84
C ILE A 40 -16.74 -2.34 8.63
N LEU A 41 -15.68 -3.09 8.37
CA LEU A 41 -15.52 -3.86 7.15
C LEU A 41 -15.86 -5.33 7.38
N PRO A 42 -16.54 -5.98 6.43
CA PRO A 42 -16.91 -7.38 6.57
C PRO A 42 -15.66 -8.23 6.80
N GLU A 43 -15.74 -9.18 7.73
CA GLU A 43 -14.74 -10.22 7.95
C GLU A 43 -14.56 -10.98 6.64
N SER A 44 -13.59 -10.56 5.83
CA SER A 44 -13.11 -11.37 4.72
C SER A 44 -12.42 -12.58 5.35
N GLY A 45 -13.02 -13.75 5.19
CA GLY A 45 -12.41 -15.01 5.55
C GLY A 45 -11.02 -15.12 4.92
N GLU A 46 -10.09 -15.55 5.76
CA GLU A 46 -8.66 -15.80 5.52
C GLU A 46 -7.69 -14.66 5.86
N HIS A 47 -6.78 -15.04 6.76
CA HIS A 47 -5.85 -14.23 7.52
C HIS A 47 -4.63 -13.88 6.67
N ASP A 48 -4.70 -12.76 5.95
CA ASP A 48 -3.61 -12.29 5.09
C ASP A 48 -2.52 -11.54 5.86
N SER A 49 -2.79 -11.14 7.11
CA SER A 49 -1.79 -10.56 8.03
C SER A 49 -1.39 -11.56 9.10
N ILE A 50 -0.09 -11.69 9.38
CA ILE A 50 0.40 -12.52 10.50
C ILE A 50 0.06 -11.92 11.87
N GLY A 51 -0.31 -10.64 11.91
CA GLY A 51 -1.02 -10.01 13.02
C GLY A 51 -0.98 -8.48 12.96
N TRP A 52 -1.66 -7.89 13.94
CA TRP A 52 -1.87 -6.45 14.05
C TRP A 52 -1.25 -5.93 15.33
N PHE A 53 -0.58 -4.78 15.22
CA PHE A 53 0.06 -4.13 16.34
C PHE A 53 -0.40 -2.69 16.43
N LYS A 54 -0.73 -2.26 17.65
CA LYS A 54 -0.93 -0.86 18.00
C LYS A 54 0.30 -0.36 18.74
N ARG A 55 0.82 0.79 18.35
CA ARG A 55 1.92 1.43 19.07
C ARG A 55 1.44 1.95 20.43
N CYS A 56 2.18 1.68 21.51
CA CYS A 56 1.75 1.99 22.87
C CYS A 56 1.62 3.50 23.16
N ASP A 57 2.41 4.34 22.49
CA ASP A 57 2.51 5.79 22.68
C ASP A 57 1.64 6.61 21.70
N ASP A 58 0.96 5.97 20.75
CA ASP A 58 0.24 6.65 19.66
C ASP A 58 -1.07 5.92 19.24
N GLN A 59 -1.83 6.50 18.32
CA GLN A 59 -3.02 5.91 17.67
C GLN A 59 -2.65 5.18 16.38
N TRP A 60 -1.44 4.63 16.33
CA TRP A 60 -0.89 4.00 15.13
C TRP A 60 -1.11 2.51 15.15
N TYR A 61 -1.53 2.00 13.99
CA TYR A 61 -1.75 0.59 13.78
C TYR A 61 -0.87 0.12 12.62
N THR A 62 -0.20 -1.01 12.80
CA THR A 62 0.47 -1.69 11.70
C THR A 62 -0.01 -3.13 11.56
N SER A 63 -0.19 -3.55 10.32
CA SER A 63 -0.35 -4.95 9.97
C SER A 63 0.92 -5.46 9.32
N LEU A 64 1.30 -6.67 9.73
CA LEU A 64 2.40 -7.39 9.12
C LEU A 64 1.83 -8.31 8.05
N CYS A 65 2.23 -8.11 6.80
CA CYS A 65 1.91 -8.98 5.68
C CYS A 65 3.18 -9.74 5.28
N THR A 66 3.03 -10.91 4.69
CA THR A 66 4.17 -11.72 4.22
C THR A 66 4.26 -11.74 2.71
N GLU A 67 5.40 -12.16 2.18
CA GLU A 67 5.57 -12.51 0.77
C GLU A 67 4.42 -13.38 0.25
N ASP A 68 4.06 -14.41 1.03
CA ASP A 68 3.01 -15.37 0.70
C ASP A 68 1.65 -14.68 0.60
N THR A 69 1.43 -13.61 1.38
CA THR A 69 0.20 -12.83 1.32
C THR A 69 -0.03 -12.27 -0.09
N TYR A 70 1.02 -11.79 -0.76
CA TYR A 70 0.91 -11.17 -2.08
C TYR A 70 1.47 -12.02 -3.22
N HIS A 71 1.93 -13.25 -2.93
CA HIS A 71 2.73 -14.06 -3.84
C HIS A 71 3.90 -13.30 -4.46
N ILE A 72 4.50 -12.37 -3.70
CA ILE A 72 5.68 -11.59 -4.10
C ILE A 72 6.88 -12.25 -3.45
N ALA A 73 7.89 -12.65 -4.21
CA ALA A 73 9.16 -13.01 -3.61
C ALA A 73 9.95 -11.73 -3.28
N VAL A 74 10.55 -11.62 -2.09
CA VAL A 74 11.51 -10.54 -1.77
C VAL A 74 12.81 -10.74 -2.52
N ASP A 75 12.90 -11.57 -3.57
CA ASP A 75 14.04 -11.61 -4.49
C ASP A 75 13.67 -11.13 -5.91
N THR A 76 12.52 -10.46 -6.07
CA THR A 76 12.10 -9.83 -7.33
C THR A 76 12.89 -8.56 -7.67
N GLU A 77 12.54 -7.91 -8.79
CA GLU A 77 13.10 -6.60 -9.12
C GLU A 77 12.68 -5.61 -8.04
N LYS A 78 13.68 -5.06 -7.34
CA LYS A 78 13.45 -4.19 -6.19
C LYS A 78 14.28 -2.94 -6.30
N ILE A 79 13.71 -1.89 -5.74
CA ILE A 79 14.37 -0.59 -5.63
C ILE A 79 14.81 -0.38 -4.19
N GLN A 80 16.02 0.14 -4.04
CA GLN A 80 16.51 0.56 -2.74
C GLN A 80 15.81 1.85 -2.33
N VAL A 81 15.25 1.86 -1.14
CA VAL A 81 14.67 3.05 -0.51
C VAL A 81 15.78 3.76 0.26
N PRO A 82 16.13 5.02 -0.07
CA PRO A 82 17.10 5.77 0.71
C PRO A 82 16.45 6.36 1.97
N HIS A 83 17.22 6.41 3.05
CA HIS A 83 16.82 6.97 4.35
C HIS A 83 15.43 6.54 4.86
N PRO A 84 15.11 5.22 4.84
CA PRO A 84 13.81 4.75 5.30
C PRO A 84 13.70 5.04 6.80
N ILE A 85 12.81 5.94 7.20
CA ILE A 85 12.38 6.11 8.59
C ILE A 85 10.84 6.13 8.57
N ASN A 86 10.20 5.63 9.62
CA ASN A 86 8.80 5.23 9.59
C ASN A 86 7.80 6.39 9.81
N PHE A 87 7.61 7.34 8.88
CA PHE A 87 6.57 8.39 8.96
C PHE A 87 5.91 8.73 7.59
N ASN A 88 4.92 9.62 7.55
CA ASN A 88 3.98 9.85 6.43
C ASN A 88 4.58 10.46 5.14
N SER A 89 5.42 9.74 4.41
CA SER A 89 5.69 10.06 3.00
C SER A 89 5.55 8.81 2.15
N VAL A 90 4.57 8.82 1.24
CA VAL A 90 4.49 7.81 0.18
C VAL A 90 5.65 8.11 -0.76
N LEU A 91 6.60 7.18 -0.86
CA LEU A 91 7.68 7.25 -1.84
C LEU A 91 7.23 6.61 -3.14
N VAL A 92 7.66 7.16 -4.26
CA VAL A 92 7.36 6.65 -5.59
C VAL A 92 8.62 6.60 -6.44
N GLU A 93 8.69 5.60 -7.31
CA GLU A 93 9.69 5.51 -8.36
C GLU A 93 9.63 6.73 -9.28
N SER A 94 10.81 7.16 -9.74
CA SER A 94 10.93 8.40 -10.52
C SER A 94 10.09 8.43 -11.79
N GLU A 95 9.95 7.29 -12.46
CA GLU A 95 9.19 7.16 -13.69
C GLU A 95 7.66 7.22 -13.49
N PHE A 96 7.18 6.80 -12.33
CA PHE A 96 5.76 6.78 -11.98
C PHE A 96 5.34 7.96 -11.11
N HIS A 97 6.26 8.89 -10.84
CA HIS A 97 5.94 10.08 -10.11
C HIS A 97 4.87 10.91 -10.86
N PRO A 98 3.75 11.27 -10.23
CA PRO A 98 2.71 12.04 -10.89
C PRO A 98 3.23 13.41 -11.32
N ASN A 99 2.78 13.91 -12.47
CA ASN A 99 3.15 15.25 -12.89
C ASN A 99 2.47 16.26 -11.94
N PRO A 100 3.17 17.31 -11.47
CA PRO A 100 2.53 18.40 -10.72
C PRO A 100 1.31 19.03 -11.42
N LYS A 101 1.24 18.95 -12.76
CA LYS A 101 0.12 19.43 -13.56
C LYS A 101 -1.10 18.50 -13.59
N ASP A 102 -0.91 17.22 -13.26
CA ASP A 102 -1.99 16.22 -13.15
C ASP A 102 -2.70 16.30 -11.79
N ARG A 103 -2.47 17.39 -11.03
CA ARG A 103 -3.14 17.65 -9.75
C ARG A 103 -4.65 17.63 -9.93
N ILE A 104 -5.29 16.65 -9.31
CA ILE A 104 -6.71 16.73 -9.00
C ILE A 104 -6.84 17.80 -7.91
N LEU A 105 -7.46 18.94 -8.25
CA LEU A 105 -7.59 20.14 -7.39
C LEU A 105 -8.22 19.89 -6.00
N HIS A 106 -8.75 18.69 -5.75
CA HIS A 106 -9.46 18.29 -4.54
C HIS A 106 -8.82 17.11 -3.78
N ALA A 107 -7.67 16.60 -4.23
CA ALA A 107 -6.97 15.56 -3.48
C ALA A 107 -6.33 16.18 -2.23
N ARG A 108 -6.88 15.86 -1.05
CA ARG A 108 -6.35 16.24 0.29
C ARG A 108 -4.93 15.69 0.58
N SER A 109 -4.36 14.90 -0.32
CA SER A 109 -3.05 14.25 -0.20
C SER A 109 -2.00 15.01 -1.01
N SER A 110 -0.90 15.40 -0.36
CA SER A 110 0.33 15.80 -1.03
C SER A 110 0.76 14.70 -2.03
N LEU A 111 1.38 15.11 -3.14
CA LEU A 111 1.99 14.16 -4.08
C LEU A 111 3.01 13.28 -3.34
N PRO A 112 3.17 12.02 -3.75
CA PRO A 112 4.24 11.18 -3.24
C PRO A 112 5.59 11.83 -3.53
N TYR A 113 6.59 11.57 -2.68
CA TYR A 113 7.95 12.06 -2.90
C TYR A 113 8.72 11.08 -3.78
N LEU A 114 9.71 11.58 -4.54
CA LEU A 114 10.58 10.69 -5.30
C LEU A 114 11.44 9.88 -4.33
N ILE A 115 11.63 8.60 -4.66
CA ILE A 115 12.59 7.76 -3.94
C ILE A 115 13.98 8.39 -3.92
N THR A 116 14.37 9.15 -4.94
CA THR A 116 15.71 9.77 -5.03
C THR A 116 15.86 11.07 -4.25
N ASP A 117 14.79 11.60 -3.65
CA ASP A 117 14.84 12.90 -2.98
C ASP A 117 15.65 12.79 -1.67
N LYS A 118 16.75 13.54 -1.60
CA LYS A 118 17.71 13.50 -0.49
C LYS A 118 17.20 14.17 0.78
N ASP A 119 16.15 14.99 0.66
CA ASP A 119 15.60 15.81 1.74
C ASP A 119 14.26 15.27 2.28
N VAL A 120 13.87 14.04 1.90
CA VAL A 120 12.69 13.40 2.48
C VAL A 120 13.03 12.93 3.89
N GLY A 121 12.92 13.86 4.84
CA GLY A 121 13.14 13.63 6.26
C GLY A 121 11.93 12.96 6.90
N PHE A 122 12.02 11.65 7.10
CA PHE A 122 11.13 10.91 7.97
C PHE A 122 11.76 10.90 9.38
N VAL A 123 11.03 11.24 10.44
CA VAL A 123 11.57 11.33 11.83
C VAL A 123 10.68 10.48 12.72
N TRP A 124 11.13 9.45 13.47
CA TRP A 124 12.14 9.49 14.55
C TRP A 124 12.78 8.12 14.88
N GLY A 125 14.00 8.08 15.44
CA GLY A 125 14.57 6.90 16.09
C GLY A 125 16.09 6.73 15.96
N GLU A 126 16.57 6.33 14.79
CA GLU A 126 17.98 6.26 14.37
C GLU A 126 17.98 6.05 12.84
N PRO A 127 19.03 6.41 12.09
CA PRO A 127 19.13 6.09 10.68
C PRO A 127 19.14 4.56 10.50
N ILE A 128 18.27 4.03 9.64
CA ILE A 128 18.37 2.62 9.25
C ILE A 128 19.72 2.43 8.53
N THR A 129 20.59 1.61 9.11
CA THR A 129 21.97 1.37 8.61
C THR A 129 22.05 0.31 7.52
N PHE A 130 20.95 -0.41 7.26
CA PHE A 130 20.87 -1.42 6.22
C PHE A 130 20.00 -0.94 5.04
N PRO A 131 20.30 -1.36 3.81
CA PRO A 131 19.47 -1.02 2.66
C PRO A 131 18.09 -1.70 2.79
N VAL A 132 17.02 -0.89 2.71
CA VAL A 132 15.64 -1.39 2.61
C VAL A 132 15.26 -1.46 1.14
N PHE A 133 14.64 -2.57 0.75
CA PHE A 133 14.20 -2.82 -0.61
C PHE A 133 12.69 -3.02 -0.62
N ILE A 134 12.01 -2.43 -1.59
CA ILE A 134 10.58 -2.64 -1.84
C ILE A 134 10.37 -3.17 -3.27
N PRO A 135 9.30 -3.94 -3.52
CA PRO A 135 8.92 -4.32 -4.88
C PRO A 135 8.72 -3.08 -5.75
N THR A 136 8.99 -3.20 -7.04
CA THR A 136 8.60 -2.17 -8.00
C THR A 136 7.08 -2.05 -8.08
N ILE A 137 6.60 -0.87 -8.45
CA ILE A 137 5.18 -0.55 -8.62
C ILE A 137 4.48 -1.52 -9.59
N PRO A 138 5.04 -1.86 -10.77
CA PRO A 138 4.42 -2.83 -11.67
C PRO A 138 4.26 -4.21 -11.03
N GLU A 139 5.28 -4.72 -10.33
CA GLU A 139 5.17 -6.03 -9.66
C GLU A 139 4.15 -6.00 -8.52
N TYR A 140 4.14 -4.94 -7.72
CA TYR A 140 3.17 -4.81 -6.64
C TYR A 140 1.72 -4.73 -7.17
N LEU A 141 1.52 -4.05 -8.31
CA LEU A 141 0.24 -3.99 -9.01
C LEU A 141 -0.17 -5.36 -9.57
N ASP A 142 0.74 -6.06 -10.25
CA ASP A 142 0.48 -7.40 -10.77
C ASP A 142 0.07 -8.37 -9.65
N SER A 143 0.76 -8.32 -8.51
CA SER A 143 0.39 -9.12 -7.35
C SER A 143 -0.97 -8.78 -6.76
N CYS A 144 -1.30 -7.49 -6.67
CA CYS A 144 -2.64 -7.07 -6.24
C CYS A 144 -3.72 -7.55 -7.22
N LEU A 145 -3.48 -7.43 -8.53
CA LEU A 145 -4.40 -7.87 -9.57
C LEU A 145 -4.60 -9.38 -9.53
N ASN A 146 -3.52 -10.16 -9.42
CA ASN A 146 -3.60 -11.62 -9.31
C ASN A 146 -4.43 -12.05 -8.09
N ARG A 147 -4.21 -11.43 -6.92
CA ARG A 147 -5.03 -11.70 -5.73
C ARG A 147 -6.50 -11.35 -5.92
N ILE A 148 -6.79 -10.20 -6.54
CA ILE A 148 -8.17 -9.79 -6.87
C ILE A 148 -8.81 -10.77 -7.86
N ARG A 149 -8.03 -11.34 -8.79
CA ARG A 149 -8.52 -12.34 -9.76
C ARG A 149 -8.91 -13.64 -9.08
N GLU A 150 -8.05 -14.14 -8.21
CA GLU A 150 -8.22 -15.41 -7.52
C GLU A 150 -9.37 -15.38 -6.50
N TRP A 151 -9.47 -14.29 -5.74
CA TRP A 151 -10.35 -14.20 -4.57
C TRP A 151 -11.50 -13.19 -4.75
N GLY A 152 -11.52 -12.45 -5.85
CA GLY A 152 -12.58 -11.52 -6.20
C GLY A 152 -12.81 -10.43 -5.14
N CYS A 153 -14.08 -10.17 -4.85
CA CYS A 153 -14.50 -9.17 -3.87
C CYS A 153 -14.07 -9.50 -2.43
N ALA A 154 -13.67 -10.74 -2.14
CA ALA A 154 -13.22 -11.15 -0.81
C ALA A 154 -11.79 -10.69 -0.49
N CYS A 155 -10.95 -10.37 -1.49
CA CYS A 155 -9.60 -9.85 -1.26
C CYS A 155 -9.62 -8.35 -0.94
N TYR A 156 -10.02 -8.03 0.28
CA TYR A 156 -10.16 -6.65 0.74
C TYR A 156 -8.84 -5.88 0.73
N ILE A 157 -7.75 -6.53 1.15
CA ILE A 157 -6.42 -5.94 1.28
C ILE A 157 -5.90 -5.48 -0.09
N ALA A 158 -5.88 -6.37 -1.09
CA ALA A 158 -5.43 -6.01 -2.44
C ALA A 158 -6.31 -4.93 -3.07
N GLN A 159 -7.62 -4.93 -2.81
CA GLN A 159 -8.50 -3.86 -3.28
C GLN A 159 -8.19 -2.51 -2.63
N MET A 160 -7.96 -2.47 -1.32
CA MET A 160 -7.53 -1.24 -0.64
C MET A 160 -6.19 -0.74 -1.18
N ASP A 161 -5.24 -1.64 -1.40
CA ASP A 161 -3.91 -1.29 -1.89
C ASP A 161 -4.01 -0.73 -3.31
N MET A 162 -4.79 -1.36 -4.19
CA MET A 162 -5.11 -0.80 -5.51
C MET A 162 -5.78 0.58 -5.42
N VAL A 163 -6.68 0.80 -4.45
CA VAL A 163 -7.31 2.11 -4.23
C VAL A 163 -6.29 3.15 -3.78
N ASN A 164 -5.38 2.80 -2.88
CA ASN A 164 -4.34 3.69 -2.37
C ASN A 164 -3.30 4.00 -3.44
N LEU A 165 -2.84 3.00 -4.19
CA LEU A 165 -1.95 3.18 -5.34
C LEU A 165 -2.60 4.08 -6.40
N ALA A 166 -3.86 3.82 -6.76
CA ALA A 166 -4.57 4.64 -7.71
C ALA A 166 -4.65 6.11 -7.29
N ARG A 167 -4.83 6.37 -5.99
CA ARG A 167 -4.83 7.73 -5.44
C ARG A 167 -3.44 8.36 -5.43
N CYS A 168 -2.42 7.64 -4.96
CA CYS A 168 -1.06 8.16 -4.80
C CYS A 168 -0.38 8.41 -6.15
N LEU A 169 -0.59 7.51 -7.11
CA LEU A 169 -0.01 7.57 -8.44
C LEU A 169 -0.91 8.31 -9.45
N VAL A 170 -2.08 8.77 -9.01
CA VAL A 170 -3.07 9.48 -9.85
C VAL A 170 -3.46 8.63 -11.07
N LEU A 171 -3.69 7.33 -10.85
CA LEU A 171 -4.03 6.37 -11.91
C LEU A 171 -5.46 6.51 -12.42
N ASP A 172 -6.24 7.45 -11.90
CA ASP A 172 -7.49 7.85 -12.55
C ASP A 172 -7.20 8.69 -13.82
N SER A 173 -5.95 9.16 -14.03
CA SER A 173 -5.50 9.82 -15.27
C SER A 173 -5.03 8.80 -16.31
N PRO A 174 -5.57 8.79 -17.55
CA PRO A 174 -5.12 7.90 -18.62
C PRO A 174 -3.61 8.02 -18.92
N LEU A 175 -3.05 9.22 -18.84
CA LEU A 175 -1.62 9.45 -19.07
C LEU A 175 -0.74 8.76 -18.02
N GLN A 176 -1.20 8.66 -16.77
CA GLN A 176 -0.47 7.93 -15.73
C GLN A 176 -0.69 6.41 -15.86
N GLN A 177 -1.88 5.98 -16.30
CA GLN A 177 -2.14 4.58 -16.63
C GLN A 177 -1.21 4.08 -17.75
N GLU A 178 -1.03 4.86 -18.83
CA GLU A 178 -0.17 4.48 -19.96
C GLU A 178 1.28 4.20 -19.56
N LYS A 179 1.82 4.96 -18.60
CA LYS A 179 3.18 4.74 -18.08
C LYS A 179 3.32 3.36 -17.42
N ILE A 180 2.27 2.91 -16.74
CA ILE A 180 2.25 1.65 -15.98
C ILE A 180 1.85 0.48 -16.86
N LEU A 181 0.89 0.68 -17.77
CA LEU A 181 0.33 -0.33 -18.66
C LEU A 181 1.40 -1.07 -19.47
N THR A 182 2.50 -0.40 -19.83
CA THR A 182 3.58 -1.03 -20.60
C THR A 182 4.48 -1.97 -19.78
N LYS A 183 4.31 -1.98 -18.44
CA LYS A 183 5.21 -2.66 -17.51
C LYS A 183 4.53 -3.68 -16.61
N VAL A 184 3.22 -3.57 -16.42
CA VAL A 184 2.42 -4.62 -15.77
C VAL A 184 2.26 -5.81 -16.71
N LYS A 185 2.32 -7.03 -16.17
CA LYS A 185 2.22 -8.27 -16.96
C LYS A 185 0.79 -8.52 -17.43
N ASP A 186 -0.21 -8.25 -16.57
CA ASP A 186 -1.62 -8.44 -16.91
C ASP A 186 -2.28 -7.11 -17.29
N THR A 187 -1.95 -6.64 -18.51
CA THR A 187 -2.44 -5.36 -19.04
C THR A 187 -3.95 -5.32 -19.18
N ASP A 188 -4.56 -6.46 -19.55
CA ASP A 188 -6.01 -6.57 -19.75
C ASP A 188 -6.74 -6.46 -18.42
N GLN A 189 -6.27 -7.16 -17.40
CA GLN A 189 -6.87 -7.08 -16.07
C GLN A 189 -6.67 -5.70 -15.44
N PHE A 190 -5.50 -5.08 -15.64
CA PHE A 190 -5.27 -3.70 -15.20
C PHE A 190 -6.29 -2.75 -15.86
N ALA A 191 -6.43 -2.81 -17.18
CA ALA A 191 -7.37 -1.97 -17.93
C ALA A 191 -8.83 -2.20 -17.50
N GLU A 192 -9.22 -3.46 -17.27
CA GLU A 192 -10.55 -3.82 -16.78
C GLU A 192 -10.82 -3.22 -15.39
N TYR A 193 -9.86 -3.36 -14.46
CA TYR A 193 -9.95 -2.82 -13.11
C TYR A 193 -10.23 -1.31 -13.12
N PHE A 194 -9.43 -0.55 -13.88
CA PHE A 194 -9.58 0.90 -13.94
C PHE A 194 -10.84 1.35 -14.68
N THR A 195 -11.25 0.62 -15.72
CA THR A 195 -12.54 0.84 -16.39
C THR A 195 -13.72 0.67 -15.42
N ARG A 196 -13.69 -0.40 -14.62
CA ARG A 196 -14.72 -0.67 -13.61
C ARG A 196 -14.74 0.40 -12.51
N ARG A 197 -13.56 0.83 -12.06
CA ARG A 197 -13.40 1.89 -11.07
C ARG A 197 -13.98 3.23 -11.57
N GLN A 198 -13.67 3.63 -12.80
CA GLN A 198 -14.17 4.86 -13.39
C GLN A 198 -15.71 4.87 -13.46
N ARG A 199 -16.32 3.77 -13.91
CA ARG A 199 -17.79 3.61 -13.90
C ARG A 199 -18.39 3.68 -12.49
N TRP A 200 -17.65 3.27 -11.46
CA TRP A 200 -18.10 3.37 -10.07
C TRP A 200 -18.06 4.82 -9.57
N LEU A 201 -16.97 5.54 -9.88
CA LEU A 201 -16.83 6.96 -9.55
C LEU A 201 -17.93 7.80 -10.23
N GLU A 202 -18.19 7.59 -11.52
CA GLU A 202 -19.24 8.31 -12.27
C GLU A 202 -20.64 8.07 -11.67
N ARG A 203 -20.94 6.85 -11.22
CA ARG A 203 -22.20 6.53 -10.55
C ARG A 203 -22.31 7.22 -9.19
N GLY A 204 -21.20 7.33 -8.45
CA GLY A 204 -21.15 8.07 -7.19
C GLY A 204 -21.43 9.56 -7.39
N THR A 205 -20.81 10.18 -8.39
CA THR A 205 -21.00 11.61 -8.68
C THR A 205 -22.44 11.92 -9.09
N LYS A 206 -23.07 11.07 -9.91
CA LYS A 206 -24.48 11.25 -10.31
C LYS A 206 -25.44 11.26 -9.12
N ARG A 207 -25.24 10.38 -8.14
CA ARG A 207 -26.08 10.31 -6.92
C ARG A 207 -25.93 11.49 -5.97
N ILE A 208 -24.86 12.28 -6.09
CA ILE A 208 -24.62 13.47 -5.26
C ILE A 208 -25.26 14.71 -5.90
N MET A 209 -25.54 14.67 -7.21
CA MET A 209 -26.12 15.78 -7.97
C MET A 209 -27.64 15.68 -8.17
N GLU A 210 -28.24 14.55 -7.76
CA GLU A 210 -29.69 14.32 -7.68
C GLU A 210 -30.20 14.54 -6.26
#